data_AF-A0A2H3ATQ3-F1
#
_entry.id   AF-A0A2H3ATQ3-F1
#
_cell.length_a   1.000
_cell.length_b   1.000
_cell.length_c   1.000
_cell.angle_alpha   90.00
_cell.angle_beta   90.00
_cell.angle_gamma   90.00
#
_symmetry.space_group_name_H-M   'P 1'
#
loop_
_entity.id
_entity.type
_entity.pdbx_description
1 polymer ?
#
loop_
_entity_poly.entity_id
_entity_poly.type
_entity_poly.pdbx_seq_one_letter_code
_entity_poly.pdbx_strand_id
1 'polypeptide(L)'
;MPQPEQPPSSGFRFPLDGSSPFPPQDLLGPPPCRDWGNKPVYIGSAIFDKSVHPCKVAPHLPCSVAFRGREIHSKERFDLLPFNPETMELVRTSEGRIPEGRRPIKGGYEEDGMPLYHGVAQYKGYRVPGKTSPHLNGCIISFDWSEHLIMKNYEILCWK
;
A
#
# COMPACT_ATOMS: atom_id res chain seq x y z
N MET A 1 -14.73 1.06 32.03
CA MET A 1 -14.99 1.49 30.64
C MET A 1 -14.40 0.42 29.73
N PRO A 2 -15.14 -0.13 28.75
CA PRO A 2 -14.53 -0.99 27.75
C PRO A 2 -13.46 -0.18 27.01
N GLN A 3 -12.27 -0.76 26.84
CA GLN A 3 -11.25 -0.15 26.00
C GLN A 3 -11.80 -0.06 24.57
N PRO A 4 -11.58 1.06 23.85
CA PRO A 4 -11.95 1.12 22.43
C PRO A 4 -11.25 -0.03 21.71
N GLU A 5 -12.03 -0.82 20.98
CA GLU A 5 -11.56 -1.99 20.25
C GLU A 5 -10.50 -1.53 19.23
N GLN A 6 -9.27 -2.01 19.37
CA GLN A 6 -8.18 -1.61 18.49
C GLN A 6 -8.44 -2.14 17.08
N PRO A 7 -8.22 -1.33 16.02
CA PRO A 7 -8.45 -1.79 14.66
C PRO A 7 -7.52 -2.97 14.32
N PRO A 8 -7.97 -3.92 13.49
CA PRO A 8 -7.17 -5.07 13.08
C PRO A 8 -5.89 -4.60 12.39
N SER A 9 -4.81 -5.38 12.53
CA SER A 9 -3.48 -4.99 12.04
C SER A 9 -3.44 -4.65 10.54
N SER A 10 -4.30 -5.28 9.73
CA SER A 10 -4.41 -5.07 8.28
C SER A 10 -5.55 -4.14 7.85
N GLY A 11 -6.41 -3.70 8.77
CA GLY A 11 -7.62 -2.92 8.46
C GLY A 11 -8.73 -3.73 7.76
N PHE A 12 -9.89 -3.09 7.61
CA PHE A 12 -10.99 -3.61 6.78
C PHE A 12 -10.71 -3.33 5.30
N ARG A 13 -11.12 -4.24 4.40
CA ARG A 13 -10.71 -4.21 2.99
C ARG A 13 -11.84 -4.65 2.07
N PHE A 14 -11.81 -4.12 0.84
CA PHE A 14 -12.69 -4.53 -0.24
C PHE A 14 -11.99 -5.57 -1.11
N PRO A 15 -12.47 -6.83 -1.16
CA PRO A 15 -11.95 -7.83 -2.09
C PRO A 15 -12.41 -7.51 -3.50
N LEU A 16 -11.47 -7.43 -4.44
CA LEU A 16 -11.69 -7.06 -5.83
C LEU A 16 -10.85 -7.96 -6.75
N ASP A 17 -11.18 -7.97 -8.02
CA ASP A 17 -10.42 -8.57 -9.11
C ASP A 17 -10.53 -7.71 -10.39
N GLY A 18 -9.97 -8.17 -11.50
CA GLY A 18 -10.01 -7.43 -12.78
C GLY A 18 -11.40 -7.24 -13.40
N SER A 19 -12.44 -7.88 -12.86
CA SER A 19 -13.84 -7.76 -13.29
C SER A 19 -14.73 -7.00 -12.31
N SER A 20 -14.25 -6.81 -11.08
CA SER A 20 -15.00 -6.20 -10.00
C SER A 20 -15.24 -4.70 -10.27
N PRO A 21 -16.46 -4.19 -10.02
CA PRO A 21 -16.69 -2.75 -10.07
C PRO A 21 -15.86 -2.07 -8.98
N PHE A 22 -15.27 -0.93 -9.32
CA PHE A 22 -14.50 -0.16 -8.34
C PHE A 22 -15.43 0.42 -7.26
N PRO A 23 -15.11 0.29 -5.96
CA PRO A 23 -15.97 0.81 -4.91
C PRO A 23 -16.16 2.34 -5.02
N PRO A 24 -17.37 2.86 -4.69
CA PRO A 24 -17.62 4.29 -4.58
C PRO A 24 -16.64 5.02 -3.64
N GLN A 25 -16.28 6.25 -3.99
CA GLN A 25 -15.23 7.01 -3.29
C GLN A 25 -15.58 7.33 -1.82
N ASP A 26 -16.85 7.52 -1.50
CA ASP A 26 -17.35 7.73 -0.13
C ASP A 26 -17.03 6.56 0.81
N LEU A 27 -16.97 5.33 0.28
CA LEU A 27 -16.55 4.15 1.04
C LEU A 27 -15.03 4.01 1.18
N LEU A 28 -14.27 4.64 0.28
CA LEU A 28 -12.80 4.52 0.22
C LEU A 28 -12.08 5.63 1.00
N GLY A 29 -12.77 6.73 1.27
CA GLY A 29 -12.16 7.94 1.81
C GLY A 29 -11.33 8.69 0.77
N PRO A 30 -10.60 9.74 1.17
CA PRO A 30 -9.75 10.50 0.25
C PRO A 30 -8.61 9.61 -0.28
N PRO A 31 -8.25 9.72 -1.57
CA PRO A 31 -7.14 8.95 -2.12
C PRO A 31 -5.82 9.41 -1.48
N PRO A 32 -4.99 8.51 -0.93
CA PRO A 32 -3.72 8.87 -0.31
C PRO A 32 -2.70 9.37 -1.34
N CYS A 33 -2.86 9.01 -2.62
CA CYS A 33 -1.96 9.36 -3.73
C CYS A 33 -2.76 9.83 -4.95
N ARG A 34 -2.10 10.54 -5.86
CA ARG A 34 -2.70 10.98 -7.13
C ARG A 34 -1.67 10.91 -8.26
N ASP A 35 -2.16 10.54 -9.44
CA ASP A 35 -1.39 10.46 -10.68
C ASP A 35 -1.67 11.68 -11.59
N TRP A 36 -1.14 11.66 -12.82
CA TRP A 36 -1.34 12.69 -13.84
C TRP A 36 -2.81 13.09 -13.99
N GLY A 37 -3.07 14.40 -14.10
CA GLY A 37 -4.43 14.92 -14.20
C GLY A 37 -5.25 14.72 -12.92
N ASN A 38 -4.59 14.63 -11.75
CA ASN A 38 -5.23 14.54 -10.44
C ASN A 38 -6.05 13.25 -10.22
N LYS A 39 -5.80 12.20 -11.01
CA LYS A 39 -6.54 10.94 -10.94
C LYS A 39 -6.22 10.21 -9.62
N PRO A 40 -7.22 9.63 -8.93
CA PRO A 40 -7.05 9.03 -7.61
C PRO A 40 -6.23 7.73 -7.69
N VAL A 41 -5.34 7.55 -6.72
CA VAL A 41 -4.55 6.32 -6.53
C VAL A 41 -4.67 5.89 -5.06
N TYR A 42 -5.04 4.63 -4.88
CA TYR A 42 -5.25 3.96 -3.61
C TYR A 42 -4.21 2.88 -3.36
N ILE A 43 -4.26 2.34 -2.16
CA ILE A 43 -3.37 1.30 -1.66
C ILE A 43 -4.20 0.01 -1.54
N GLY A 44 -3.63 -1.12 -1.93
CA GLY A 44 -4.25 -2.43 -1.75
C GLY A 44 -3.22 -3.49 -1.41
N SER A 45 -3.69 -4.74 -1.38
CA SER A 45 -2.84 -5.92 -1.24
C SER A 45 -3.19 -6.94 -2.31
N ALA A 46 -2.27 -7.21 -3.22
CA ALA A 46 -2.43 -8.26 -4.22
C ALA A 46 -2.12 -9.63 -3.62
N ILE A 47 -2.95 -10.61 -3.92
CA ILE A 47 -2.86 -11.97 -3.38
C ILE A 47 -2.18 -12.86 -4.43
N PHE A 48 -1.11 -13.54 -4.02
CA PHE A 48 -0.40 -14.56 -4.80
C PHE A 48 -0.48 -15.90 -4.06
N ASP A 49 -0.10 -17.00 -4.72
CA ASP A 49 -0.19 -18.37 -4.17
C ASP A 49 0.43 -18.51 -2.76
N LYS A 50 1.60 -17.89 -2.53
CA LYS A 50 2.36 -18.03 -1.27
C LYS A 50 2.68 -16.72 -0.58
N SER A 51 2.19 -15.59 -1.10
CA SER A 51 2.56 -14.27 -0.59
C SER A 51 1.44 -13.25 -0.83
N VAL A 52 1.50 -12.15 -0.09
CA VAL A 52 0.56 -11.03 -0.24
C VAL A 52 1.36 -9.75 -0.28
N HIS A 53 1.22 -8.95 -1.33
CA HIS A 53 2.07 -7.79 -1.55
C HIS A 53 1.26 -6.49 -1.58
N PRO A 54 1.70 -5.44 -0.86
CA PRO A 54 1.20 -4.09 -1.06
C PRO A 54 1.23 -3.69 -2.54
N CYS A 55 0.16 -3.08 -3.01
CA CYS A 55 -0.02 -2.74 -4.42
C CYS A 55 -0.65 -1.35 -4.61
N LYS A 56 -0.43 -0.81 -5.81
CA LYS A 56 -1.04 0.41 -6.34
C LYS A 56 -2.38 0.03 -6.98
N VAL A 57 -3.45 0.68 -6.57
CA VAL A 57 -4.81 0.42 -7.06
C VAL A 57 -5.43 1.73 -7.55
N ALA A 58 -5.99 1.76 -8.76
CA ALA A 58 -6.64 2.95 -9.28
C ALA A 58 -7.82 2.57 -10.19
N PRO A 59 -8.91 3.37 -10.24
CA PRO A 59 -10.04 3.09 -11.14
C PRO A 59 -9.68 3.05 -12.63
N HIS A 60 -8.57 3.69 -13.00
CA HIS A 60 -8.14 3.91 -14.38
C HIS A 60 -6.93 3.07 -14.79
N LEU A 61 -6.44 2.18 -13.91
CA LEU A 61 -5.29 1.31 -14.15
C LEU A 61 -5.53 -0.08 -13.56
N PRO A 62 -4.94 -1.14 -14.13
CA PRO A 62 -4.86 -2.43 -13.44
C PRO A 62 -4.17 -2.31 -12.08
N CYS A 63 -4.50 -3.22 -11.16
CA CYS A 63 -3.74 -3.39 -9.92
C CYS A 63 -2.27 -3.66 -10.26
N SER A 64 -1.35 -2.84 -9.72
CA SER A 64 0.07 -2.95 -10.01
C SER A 64 0.89 -3.26 -8.75
N VAL A 65 1.77 -4.25 -8.84
CA VAL A 65 2.58 -4.77 -7.73
C VAL A 65 4.06 -4.71 -8.09
N ALA A 66 4.90 -4.26 -7.17
CA ALA A 66 6.34 -4.51 -7.24
C ALA A 66 6.64 -5.93 -6.73
N PHE A 67 6.91 -6.86 -7.65
CA PHE A 67 7.27 -8.23 -7.33
C PHE A 67 8.47 -8.75 -8.16
N ARG A 68 9.51 -9.22 -7.45
CA ARG A 68 10.72 -9.87 -8.01
C ARG A 68 11.44 -9.03 -9.08
N GLY A 69 11.58 -7.73 -8.86
CA GLY A 69 12.32 -6.84 -9.76
C GLY A 69 11.51 -6.33 -10.95
N ARG A 70 10.19 -6.54 -10.97
CA ARG A 70 9.31 -6.17 -12.07
C ARG A 70 7.97 -5.62 -11.56
N GLU A 71 7.36 -4.77 -12.37
CA GLU A 71 5.95 -4.41 -12.17
C GLU A 71 5.06 -5.54 -12.75
N ILE A 72 4.23 -6.13 -11.90
CA ILE A 72 3.19 -7.06 -12.32
C ILE A 72 1.86 -6.33 -12.33
N HIS A 73 1.18 -6.37 -13.48
CA HIS A 73 -0.22 -5.96 -13.60
C HIS A 73 -1.09 -7.17 -13.34
N SER A 74 -1.67 -7.24 -12.14
CA SER A 74 -2.54 -8.34 -11.77
C SER A 74 -3.99 -8.02 -12.10
N LYS A 75 -4.65 -8.95 -12.79
CA LYS A 75 -6.12 -9.03 -12.87
C LYS A 75 -6.69 -10.02 -11.85
N GLU A 76 -5.82 -10.67 -11.08
CA GLU A 76 -6.22 -11.60 -10.03
C GLU A 76 -6.70 -10.83 -8.80
N ARG A 77 -7.06 -11.57 -7.75
CA ARG A 77 -7.66 -11.01 -6.55
C ARG A 77 -6.71 -10.06 -5.81
N PHE A 78 -7.24 -8.92 -5.42
CA PHE A 78 -6.57 -7.96 -4.54
C PHE A 78 -7.56 -7.35 -3.55
N ASP A 79 -7.06 -6.97 -2.38
CA ASP A 79 -7.85 -6.39 -1.31
C ASP A 79 -7.50 -4.89 -1.17
N LEU A 80 -8.38 -4.01 -1.65
CA LEU A 80 -8.23 -2.56 -1.55
C LEU A 80 -8.43 -2.12 -0.08
N LEU A 81 -7.50 -1.31 0.43
CA LEU A 81 -7.57 -0.72 1.76
C LEU A 81 -8.13 0.72 1.70
N PRO A 82 -9.34 0.98 2.21
CA PRO A 82 -9.85 2.34 2.38
C PRO A 82 -8.91 3.18 3.23
N PHE A 83 -8.69 4.42 2.83
CA PHE A 83 -7.87 5.34 3.60
C PHE A 83 -8.76 6.26 4.42
N ASN A 84 -8.71 6.10 5.75
CA ASN A 84 -9.42 6.97 6.68
C ASN A 84 -8.42 7.91 7.39
N PRO A 85 -8.40 9.22 7.09
CA PRO A 85 -7.46 10.16 7.71
C PRO A 85 -7.73 10.41 9.21
N GLU A 86 -8.87 10.00 9.76
CA GLU A 86 -9.15 10.09 11.20
C GLU A 86 -8.42 9.00 11.99
N THR A 87 -8.20 7.83 11.39
CA THR A 87 -7.60 6.65 12.05
C THR A 87 -6.26 6.25 11.48
N MET A 88 -5.87 6.78 10.32
CA MET A 88 -4.63 6.44 9.62
C MET A 88 -3.80 7.68 9.30
N GLU A 89 -2.50 7.50 9.21
CA GLU A 89 -1.57 8.52 8.76
C GLU A 89 -0.38 7.92 8.00
N LEU A 90 0.19 8.71 7.09
CA LEU A 90 1.44 8.40 6.41
C LEU A 90 2.57 9.08 7.18
N VAL A 91 3.45 8.27 7.80
CA VAL A 91 4.53 8.76 8.66
C VAL A 91 5.85 8.65 7.90
N ARG A 92 6.60 9.75 7.83
CA ARG A 92 7.92 9.78 7.19
C ARG A 92 8.90 8.84 7.89
N THR A 93 9.66 8.10 7.10
CA THR A 93 10.70 7.19 7.57
C THR A 93 11.79 7.01 6.50
N SER A 94 12.78 6.17 6.80
CA SER A 94 13.90 5.82 5.92
C SER A 94 14.46 4.45 6.28
N GLU A 95 15.18 3.84 5.35
CA GLU A 95 16.04 2.67 5.57
C GLU A 95 15.29 1.46 6.17
N GLY A 96 14.04 1.24 5.75
CA GLY A 96 13.21 0.14 6.24
C GLY A 96 12.65 0.36 7.65
N ARG A 97 13.00 1.46 8.33
CA ARG A 97 12.65 1.67 9.73
C ARG A 97 11.14 1.85 9.92
N ILE A 98 10.62 1.25 10.97
CA ILE A 98 9.32 1.58 11.51
C ILE A 98 9.54 2.74 12.51
N PRO A 99 8.92 3.91 12.33
CA PRO A 99 9.08 5.02 13.25
C PRO A 99 8.67 4.65 14.68
N GLU A 100 9.41 5.15 15.66
CA GLU A 100 9.18 4.86 17.08
C GLU A 100 7.76 5.25 17.52
N GLY A 101 7.14 4.40 18.33
CA GLY A 101 5.78 4.61 18.82
C GLY A 101 4.68 4.46 17.76
N ARG A 102 5.00 4.11 16.52
CA ARG A 102 4.01 3.92 15.45
C ARG A 102 3.64 2.47 15.25
N ARG A 103 2.37 2.24 14.92
CA ARG A 103 1.82 0.91 14.57
C ARG A 103 1.58 0.83 13.06
N PRO A 104 2.47 0.20 12.27
CA PRO A 104 2.31 0.13 10.83
C PRO A 104 1.16 -0.79 10.42
N ILE A 105 0.43 -0.41 9.36
CA ILE A 105 -0.67 -1.22 8.82
C ILE A 105 -0.09 -2.34 7.95
N LYS A 106 -0.35 -3.60 8.33
CA LYS A 106 0.16 -4.76 7.60
C LYS A 106 -0.51 -4.84 6.23
N GLY A 107 0.31 -4.81 5.20
CA GLY A 107 -0.09 -4.94 3.80
C GLY A 107 0.09 -6.34 3.22
N GLY A 108 0.77 -7.23 3.93
CA GLY A 108 0.89 -8.63 3.54
C GLY A 108 2.16 -9.26 4.10
N TYR A 109 2.75 -10.17 3.33
CA TYR A 109 3.94 -10.94 3.69
C TYR A 109 4.63 -11.50 2.44
N GLU A 110 5.95 -11.68 2.53
CA GLU A 110 6.77 -12.42 1.56
C GLU A 110 6.54 -13.95 1.69
N GLU A 111 7.05 -14.75 0.75
CA GLU A 111 6.87 -16.23 0.75
C GLU A 111 7.43 -16.92 2.01
N ASP A 112 8.44 -16.33 2.65
CA ASP A 112 9.03 -16.78 3.91
C ASP A 112 8.25 -16.33 5.15
N GLY A 113 7.13 -15.64 4.97
CA GLY A 113 6.27 -15.12 6.02
C GLY A 113 6.69 -13.75 6.57
N MET A 114 7.80 -13.17 6.10
CA MET A 114 8.25 -11.86 6.58
C MET A 114 7.22 -10.77 6.27
N PRO A 115 6.86 -9.90 7.24
CA PRO A 115 5.76 -8.97 7.07
C PRO A 115 6.10 -7.87 6.07
N LEU A 116 5.10 -7.45 5.31
CA LEU A 116 5.15 -6.28 4.44
C LEU A 116 4.16 -5.23 4.89
N TYR A 117 4.56 -3.96 4.80
CA TYR A 117 3.75 -2.80 5.14
C TYR A 117 3.56 -1.90 3.93
N HIS A 118 2.50 -1.10 3.97
CA HIS A 118 2.18 -0.14 2.92
C HIS A 118 3.12 1.06 3.00
N GLY A 119 3.84 1.32 1.91
CA GLY A 119 4.70 2.50 1.77
C GLY A 119 4.19 3.44 0.69
N VAL A 120 4.57 4.71 0.78
CA VAL A 120 4.37 5.72 -0.27
C VAL A 120 5.67 6.47 -0.45
N ALA A 121 6.17 6.56 -1.68
CA ALA A 121 7.39 7.29 -1.99
C ALA A 121 7.15 8.36 -3.05
N GLN A 122 7.93 9.45 -3.00
CA GLN A 122 7.98 10.42 -4.08
C GLN A 122 8.92 9.95 -5.18
N TYR A 123 8.44 9.91 -6.42
CA TYR A 123 9.23 9.52 -7.58
C TYR A 123 8.74 10.26 -8.82
N LYS A 124 9.66 10.92 -9.54
CA LYS A 124 9.37 11.75 -10.73
C LYS A 124 8.19 12.73 -10.55
N GLY A 125 8.05 13.33 -9.37
CA GLY A 125 6.99 14.30 -9.06
C GLY A 125 5.65 13.69 -8.63
N TYR A 126 5.54 12.36 -8.57
CA TYR A 126 4.34 11.65 -8.12
C TYR A 126 4.55 10.98 -6.77
N ARG A 127 3.47 10.82 -6.01
CA ARG A 127 3.44 9.97 -4.82
C ARG A 127 2.93 8.59 -5.25
N VAL A 128 3.77 7.58 -5.05
CA VAL A 128 3.55 6.23 -5.59
C VAL A 128 3.44 5.24 -4.44
N PRO A 129 2.32 4.52 -4.31
CA PRO A 129 2.21 3.40 -3.38
C PRO A 129 3.19 2.27 -3.70
N GLY A 130 3.64 1.59 -2.65
CA GLY A 130 4.52 0.44 -2.75
C GLY A 130 4.59 -0.37 -1.46
N LYS A 131 5.62 -1.20 -1.34
CA LYS A 131 5.87 -2.03 -0.15
C LYS A 131 7.10 -1.56 0.62
N THR A 132 7.06 -1.64 1.94
CA THR A 132 8.21 -1.38 2.82
C THR A 132 8.22 -2.40 3.96
N SER A 133 9.42 -2.71 4.46
CA SER A 133 9.61 -3.55 5.64
C SER A 133 11.05 -3.35 6.15
N PRO A 134 11.35 -3.65 7.44
CA PRO A 134 12.73 -3.61 7.94
C PRO A 134 13.73 -4.39 7.08
N HIS A 135 13.33 -5.53 6.50
CA HIS A 135 14.20 -6.35 5.67
C HIS A 135 14.37 -5.83 4.22
N LEU A 136 13.60 -4.82 3.79
CA LEU A 136 13.68 -4.25 2.44
C LEU A 136 14.57 -3.01 2.34
N ASN A 137 15.10 -2.50 3.47
CA ASN A 137 15.95 -1.31 3.55
C ASN A 137 15.36 -0.02 2.94
N GLY A 138 14.06 0.01 2.63
CA GLY A 138 13.39 1.14 2.01
C GLY A 138 11.98 0.81 1.54
N CYS A 139 11.41 1.70 0.74
CA CYS A 139 10.15 1.49 0.04
C CYS A 139 10.39 1.11 -1.41
N ILE A 140 9.89 -0.05 -1.83
CA ILE A 140 9.90 -0.52 -3.21
C ILE A 140 8.58 -0.13 -3.86
N ILE A 141 8.65 0.70 -4.90
CA ILE A 141 7.49 1.17 -5.68
C ILE A 141 7.53 0.63 -7.10
N SER A 142 6.37 0.53 -7.74
CA SER A 142 6.24 0.21 -9.17
C SER A 142 5.87 1.45 -9.99
N PHE A 143 6.74 1.82 -10.93
CA PHE A 143 6.59 3.00 -11.78
C PHE A 143 7.24 2.77 -13.16
N ASP A 144 6.54 3.15 -14.22
CA ASP A 144 6.96 2.94 -15.63
C ASP A 144 7.44 1.49 -15.90
N TRP A 145 6.66 0.48 -15.49
CA TRP A 145 6.93 -0.94 -15.73
C TRP A 145 8.16 -1.50 -14.99
N SER A 146 8.74 -0.72 -14.08
CA SER A 146 9.95 -1.06 -13.34
C SER A 146 9.76 -0.87 -11.84
N GLU A 147 10.55 -1.61 -11.05
CA GLU A 147 10.65 -1.40 -9.62
C GLU A 147 11.73 -0.36 -9.29
N HIS A 148 11.47 0.45 -8.26
CA HIS A 148 12.42 1.42 -7.75
C HIS A 148 12.49 1.31 -6.23
N LEU A 149 13.70 1.17 -5.69
CA LEU A 149 13.95 1.20 -4.24
C LEU A 149 14.24 2.62 -3.79
N ILE A 150 13.37 3.17 -2.94
CA ILE A 150 13.52 4.48 -2.33
C ILE A 150 13.93 4.30 -0.87
N MET A 151 15.21 4.53 -0.59
CA MET A 151 15.77 4.28 0.74
C MET A 151 15.46 5.38 1.75
N LYS A 152 15.19 6.62 1.32
CA LYS A 152 15.06 7.78 2.22
C LYS A 152 13.82 8.61 1.93
N ASN A 153 13.32 9.28 2.97
CA ASN A 153 12.21 10.24 2.92
C ASN A 153 10.92 9.70 2.27
N TYR A 154 10.68 8.39 2.36
CA TYR A 154 9.39 7.81 2.02
C TYR A 154 8.49 7.79 3.26
N GLU A 155 7.24 7.38 3.10
CA GLU A 155 6.25 7.31 4.16
C GLU A 155 5.77 5.86 4.34
N ILE A 156 5.50 5.48 5.59
CA ILE A 156 4.85 4.21 5.94
C ILE A 156 3.45 4.50 6.49
N LEU A 157 2.46 3.72 6.06
CA LEU A 157 1.09 3.87 6.55
C LEU A 157 0.96 3.27 7.95
N CYS A 158 0.50 4.07 8.90
CA CYS A 158 0.33 3.70 10.30
C CYS A 158 -1.08 3.99 10.79
N TRP A 159 -1.50 3.25 11.81
CA TRP A 159 -2.63 3.63 12.64
C TRP A 159 -2.25 4.83 13.53
N LYS A 160 -3.22 5.73 13.74
CA LYS A 160 -3.18 6.80 14.74
C LYS A 160 -3.43 6.27 16.15
#